data_AF-A0A963EE67-F1
#
_entry.id   AF-A0A963EE67-F1
#
_cell.length_a   1.000
_cell.length_b   1.000
_cell.length_c   1.000
_cell.angle_alpha   90.00
_cell.angle_beta   90.00
_cell.angle_gamma   90.00
#
_symmetry.space_group_name_H-M   'P 1'
#
loop_
_entity.id
_entity.type
_entity.pdbx_description
1 polymer ?
#
loop_
_entity_poly.entity_id
_entity_poly.type
_entity_poly.pdbx_seq_one_letter_code
_entity_poly.pdbx_strand_id
1 'polypeptide(L)'
;EAIARLHAADIEVILDVVYNHTGEGDGAGPTVAFRGLDNHAYYKLDPEAADGYLNVTGCGNTLDLAHPRVLQLAMDSLRYWV
;
A
#
# COMPACT_ATOMS: atom_id res chain seq x y z
N GLU A 1 15.58 -15.93 9.23
CA GLU A 1 15.70 -17.36 9.61
C GLU A 1 14.64 -18.25 8.97
N ALA A 2 13.35 -17.93 9.08
CA ALA A 2 12.26 -18.75 8.51
C ALA A 2 12.42 -19.07 7.01
N ILE A 3 12.63 -18.06 6.16
CA ILE A 3 12.81 -18.22 4.70
C ILE A 3 13.98 -19.18 4.40
N ALA A 4 15.12 -19.00 5.07
CA ALA A 4 16.30 -19.85 4.87
C ALA A 4 16.03 -21.32 5.23
N ARG A 5 15.21 -21.58 6.27
CA ARG A 5 14.82 -22.95 6.66
C ARG A 5 13.86 -23.58 5.66
N LEU A 6 12.94 -22.80 5.09
CA LEU A 6 12.03 -23.27 4.02
C LEU A 6 12.82 -23.63 2.76
N HIS A 7 13.75 -22.77 2.35
CA HIS A 7 14.61 -23.04 1.19
C HIS A 7 15.54 -24.25 1.41
N ALA A 8 16.07 -24.44 2.62
CA ALA A 8 16.86 -25.64 2.94
C ALA A 8 16.03 -26.94 2.85
N ALA A 9 14.70 -26.84 2.88
CA ALA A 9 13.77 -27.94 2.69
C ALA A 9 13.15 -27.98 1.28
N ASP A 10 13.68 -27.23 0.32
CA ASP A 10 13.21 -27.15 -1.08
C ASP A 10 11.76 -26.65 -1.22
N ILE A 11 11.35 -25.73 -0.33
CA ILE A 11 10.03 -25.08 -0.35
C ILE A 11 10.21 -23.61 -0.75
N GLU A 12 9.67 -23.25 -1.92
CA GLU A 12 9.61 -21.85 -2.37
C GLU A 12 8.66 -21.01 -1.51
N VAL A 13 8.96 -19.71 -1.42
CA VAL A 13 8.12 -18.75 -0.70
C VAL A 13 7.53 -17.74 -1.65
N ILE A 14 6.20 -17.69 -1.70
CA ILE A 14 5.43 -16.67 -2.40
C ILE A 14 4.66 -15.88 -1.35
N LEU A 15 4.77 -14.55 -1.40
CA LEU A 15 4.10 -13.64 -0.48
C LEU A 15 2.90 -13.00 -1.17
N ASP A 16 1.74 -13.07 -0.53
CA ASP A 16 0.60 -12.24 -0.90
C ASP A 16 0.88 -10.79 -0.44
N VAL A 17 0.72 -9.83 -1.35
CA VAL A 17 1.14 -8.43 -1.15
C VAL A 17 -0.01 -7.48 -1.40
N VAL A 18 -0.18 -6.51 -0.51
CA VAL A 18 -1.23 -5.49 -0.60
C VAL A 18 -0.58 -4.13 -0.87
N TYR A 19 -0.65 -3.69 -2.13
CA TYR A 19 -0.25 -2.34 -2.55
C TYR A 19 -1.44 -1.47 -3.00
N ASN A 20 -2.66 -1.97 -2.85
CA ASN A 20 -3.86 -1.30 -3.33
C ASN A 20 -4.52 -0.38 -2.29
N HIS A 21 -4.37 -0.65 -0.99
CA HIS A 21 -4.87 0.19 0.11
C HIS A 21 -3.91 0.16 1.32
N THR A 22 -4.20 0.97 2.34
CA THR A 22 -3.46 1.03 3.60
C THR A 22 -4.39 0.91 4.80
N GLY A 23 -3.81 0.68 5.99
CA GLY A 23 -4.54 0.71 7.25
C GLY A 23 -4.97 2.11 7.72
N GLU A 24 -4.67 3.19 6.98
CA GLU A 24 -5.14 4.55 7.33
C GLU A 24 -6.62 4.78 6.99
N GLY A 25 -7.24 3.88 6.21
CA GLY A 25 -8.65 3.95 5.87
C GLY A 25 -9.04 5.25 5.15
N ASP A 26 -10.30 5.64 5.32
CA ASP A 26 -10.92 6.84 4.75
C ASP A 26 -10.63 8.10 5.60
N GLY A 27 -11.32 9.21 5.31
CA GLY A 27 -11.18 10.49 6.03
C GLY A 27 -11.44 10.44 7.54
N ALA A 28 -12.14 9.42 8.05
CA ALA A 28 -12.34 9.21 9.49
C ALA A 28 -11.28 8.27 10.11
N GLY A 29 -10.45 7.63 9.29
CA GLY A 29 -9.37 6.76 9.75
C GLY A 29 -8.19 7.51 10.40
N PRO A 30 -7.20 6.77 10.94
CA PRO A 30 -6.09 7.37 11.66
C PRO A 30 -5.05 8.00 10.72
N THR A 31 -4.28 8.96 11.24
CA THR A 31 -3.08 9.52 10.59
C THR A 31 -1.85 8.92 11.25
N VAL A 32 -1.22 7.93 10.63
CA VAL A 32 -0.07 7.19 11.20
C VAL A 32 1.15 7.15 10.28
N ALA A 33 0.98 7.38 8.97
CA ALA A 33 2.05 7.35 7.99
C ALA A 33 1.77 8.28 6.80
N PHE A 34 1.29 7.72 5.68
CA PHE A 34 1.26 8.38 4.37
C PHE A 34 0.39 9.63 4.34
N ARG A 35 -0.76 9.60 5.02
CA ARG A 35 -1.66 10.75 5.15
C ARG A 35 -0.97 11.95 5.76
N GLY A 36 -0.15 11.71 6.80
CA GLY A 36 0.58 12.76 7.50
C GLY A 36 1.83 13.25 6.76
N LEU A 37 2.40 12.41 5.89
CA LEU A 37 3.58 12.75 5.09
C LEU A 37 3.20 13.57 3.86
N ASP A 38 2.28 13.05 3.04
CA ASP A 38 1.76 13.74 1.85
C ASP A 38 0.47 13.05 1.35
N ASN A 39 -0.68 13.46 1.89
CA ASN A 39 -1.96 12.83 1.57
C ASN A 39 -2.29 12.84 0.06
N HIS A 40 -1.96 13.93 -0.64
CA HIS A 40 -2.27 14.10 -2.06
C HIS A 40 -1.38 13.25 -2.95
N ALA A 41 -0.13 13.01 -2.55
CA ALA A 41 0.77 12.16 -3.31
C ALA A 41 0.43 10.67 -3.14
N TYR A 42 0.07 10.23 -1.92
CA TYR A 42 -0.06 8.81 -1.60
C TYR A 42 -1.43 8.20 -1.91
N TYR A 43 -2.51 8.98 -1.84
CA TYR A 43 -3.87 8.47 -1.99
C TYR A 43 -4.59 9.05 -3.19
N LYS A 44 -5.43 8.23 -3.83
CA LYS A 44 -6.39 8.71 -4.81
C LYS A 44 -7.49 9.48 -4.10
N LEU A 45 -7.51 10.79 -4.26
CA LEU A 45 -8.52 11.67 -3.68
C LEU A 45 -9.57 12.01 -4.72
N ASP A 46 -10.82 12.05 -4.29
CA ASP A 46 -11.97 12.41 -5.12
C ASP A 46 -12.81 13.44 -4.36
N PRO A 47 -12.88 14.70 -4.84
CA PRO A 47 -13.71 15.74 -4.22
C PRO A 47 -15.21 15.40 -4.18
N GLU A 48 -15.68 14.48 -5.03
CA GLU A 48 -17.08 14.03 -5.05
C GLU A 48 -17.34 12.87 -4.08
N ALA A 49 -16.30 12.22 -3.56
CA ALA A 49 -16.43 11.16 -2.55
C ALA A 49 -16.79 11.75 -1.17
N ALA A 50 -17.70 11.10 -0.44
CA ALA A 50 -18.22 11.59 0.84
C ALA A 50 -17.14 11.77 1.92
N ASP A 51 -16.09 10.97 1.86
CA ASP A 51 -14.94 10.95 2.75
C ASP A 51 -13.67 11.55 2.10
N GLY A 52 -13.76 12.00 0.84
CA GLY A 52 -12.67 12.59 0.07
C GLY A 52 -11.67 11.58 -0.54
N TYR A 53 -11.89 10.27 -0.36
CA TYR A 53 -11.00 9.23 -0.89
C TYR A 53 -11.72 8.38 -1.92
N LEU A 54 -11.04 8.12 -3.04
CA LEU A 54 -11.53 7.12 -3.99
C LEU A 54 -11.30 5.72 -3.40
N ASN A 55 -12.38 4.98 -3.18
CA ASN A 55 -12.34 3.67 -2.53
C ASN A 55 -12.77 2.53 -3.49
N VAL A 56 -11.93 2.22 -4.48
CA VAL A 56 -12.18 1.07 -5.39
C VAL A 56 -11.80 -0.27 -4.77
N THR A 57 -11.14 -0.26 -3.61
CA THR A 57 -10.69 -1.46 -2.89
C THR A 57 -11.75 -2.01 -1.93
N GLY A 58 -12.69 -1.16 -1.49
CA GLY A 58 -13.62 -1.47 -0.41
C GLY A 58 -13.02 -1.32 1.00
N CYS A 59 -11.80 -0.78 1.12
CA CYS A 59 -11.06 -0.68 2.39
C CYS A 59 -10.87 0.75 2.90
N GLY A 60 -11.57 1.72 2.31
CA GLY A 60 -11.59 3.14 2.73
C GLY A 60 -10.65 4.04 1.93
N ASN A 61 -9.59 3.49 1.34
CA ASN A 61 -8.71 4.24 0.45
C ASN A 61 -8.16 3.39 -0.70
N THR A 62 -7.56 4.08 -1.67
CA THR A 62 -6.78 3.48 -2.75
C THR A 62 -5.44 4.19 -2.83
N LEU A 63 -4.34 3.44 -2.84
CA LEU A 63 -3.00 3.98 -3.01
C LEU A 63 -2.80 4.47 -4.46
N ASP A 64 -2.22 5.66 -4.65
CA ASP A 64 -2.06 6.25 -5.98
C ASP A 64 -0.78 5.81 -6.69
N LEU A 65 -0.80 4.63 -7.31
CA LEU A 65 0.30 4.13 -8.13
C LEU A 65 0.54 4.93 -9.43
N ALA A 66 -0.30 5.92 -9.77
CA ALA A 66 0.01 6.85 -10.86
C ALA A 66 1.05 7.90 -10.45
N HIS A 67 1.19 8.18 -9.15
CA HIS A 67 2.19 9.10 -8.64
C HIS A 67 3.60 8.45 -8.65
N PRO A 68 4.62 9.05 -9.30
CA PRO A 68 5.92 8.41 -9.51
C PRO A 68 6.61 7.94 -8.23
N ARG A 69 6.47 8.67 -7.12
CA ARG A 69 7.07 8.28 -5.83
C ARG A 69 6.36 7.14 -5.13
N VAL A 70 5.07 6.97 -5.37
CA VAL A 70 4.29 5.85 -4.81
C VAL A 70 4.55 4.59 -5.64
N LEU A 71 4.61 4.72 -6.97
CA LEU A 71 5.07 3.64 -7.84
C LEU A 71 6.49 3.20 -7.45
N GLN A 72 7.40 4.17 -7.25
CA GLN A 72 8.75 3.87 -6.78
C GLN A 72 8.72 3.12 -5.45
N LEU A 73 7.93 3.56 -4.46
CA LEU A 73 7.80 2.89 -3.17
C LEU A 73 7.37 1.42 -3.35
N ALA A 74 6.35 1.14 -4.16
CA ALA A 74 5.88 -0.22 -4.41
C ALA A 74 6.96 -1.07 -5.10
N MET A 75 7.64 -0.52 -6.11
CA MET A 75 8.69 -1.22 -6.85
C MET A 75 9.95 -1.47 -6.00
N ASP A 76 10.33 -0.51 -5.16
CA ASP A 76 11.47 -0.65 -4.25
C ASP A 76 11.14 -1.66 -3.15
N SER A 77 9.89 -1.69 -2.66
CA SER A 77 9.42 -2.73 -1.74
C SER A 77 9.50 -4.13 -2.35
N LEU A 78 9.04 -4.32 -3.60
CA LEU A 78 9.15 -5.60 -4.30
C LEU A 78 10.61 -6.05 -4.44
N ARG A 79 11.51 -5.15 -4.86
CA ARG A 79 12.95 -5.47 -4.99
C ARG A 79 13.62 -5.75 -3.66
N TYR A 80 13.14 -5.14 -2.57
CA TYR A 80 13.68 -5.38 -1.24
C TYR A 80 13.34 -6.77 -0.70
N TRP A 81 12.17 -7.30 -1.05
CA TRP A 81 11.70 -8.63 -0.62
C TRP A 81 12.24 -9.79 -1.47
N VAL A 82 12.88 -9.50 -2.60
CA VAL A 82 13.55 -10.48 -3.49
C VAL A 82 15.02 -10.59 -3.11
#